data_AF-A0A8X7RGK5-F1
#
_entry.id   AF-A0A8X7RGK5-F1
#
_cell.length_a   1.000
_cell.length_b   1.000
_cell.length_c   1.000
_cell.angle_alpha   90.00
_cell.angle_beta   90.00
_cell.angle_gamma   90.00
#
_symmetry.space_group_name_H-M   'P 1'
#
loop_
_entity.id
_entity.type
_entity.pdbx_description
1 polymer ?
#
loop_
_entity_poly.entity_id
_entity_poly.type
_entity_poly.pdbx_seq_one_letter_code
_entity_poly.pdbx_strand_id
1 'polypeptide(L)'
;MVDSVRELVERKMEVGLVRRAFRDLESIVKKQKDWFGDNEYELIKALLQRLYVIKGMTMESKMVLWRINVFVERGLADLAEVEPDGEID
;
A
#
# COMPACT_ATOMS: atom_id res chain seq x y z
N MET A 1 -13.58 -3.95 2.35
CA MET A 1 -12.49 -4.30 1.41
C MET A 1 -11.57 -5.38 1.95
N VAL A 2 -10.89 -5.20 3.10
CA VAL A 2 -9.98 -6.21 3.68
C VAL A 2 -10.68 -7.56 3.87
N ASP A 3 -11.91 -7.57 4.37
CA ASP A 3 -12.69 -8.80 4.55
C ASP A 3 -13.04 -9.49 3.23
N SER A 4 -13.34 -8.72 2.19
CA SER A 4 -13.58 -9.25 0.84
C SER A 4 -12.31 -9.89 0.26
N VAL A 5 -11.15 -9.28 0.45
CA VAL A 5 -9.86 -9.88 0.04
C VAL A 5 -9.60 -11.16 0.83
N ARG A 6 -9.88 -11.16 2.13
CA ARG A 6 -9.77 -12.35 2.98
C ARG A 6 -10.61 -13.50 2.45
N GLU A 7 -11.90 -13.25 2.17
CA GLU A 7 -12.82 -14.24 1.62
C GLU A 7 -12.31 -14.81 0.27
N LEU A 8 -11.76 -13.97 -0.60
CA LEU A 8 -11.19 -14.40 -1.88
C LEU A 8 -9.93 -15.26 -1.70
N VAL A 9 -9.07 -14.93 -0.74
CA VAL A 9 -7.89 -15.74 -0.40
C VAL A 9 -8.31 -17.10 0.15
N GLU A 10 -9.29 -17.14 1.07
CA GLU A 10 -9.81 -18.37 1.65
C GLU A 10 -10.44 -19.30 0.58
N ARG A 11 -11.08 -18.71 -0.43
CA ARG A 11 -11.63 -19.43 -1.60
C ARG A 11 -10.59 -19.78 -2.67
N LYS A 12 -9.30 -19.52 -2.44
CA LYS A 12 -8.19 -19.75 -3.39
C LYS A 12 -8.35 -18.98 -4.71
N MET A 13 -9.07 -17.86 -4.71
CA MET A 13 -9.29 -16.98 -5.88
C MET A 13 -8.24 -15.84 -5.97
N GLU A 14 -7.16 -15.94 -5.22
CA GLU A 14 -6.17 -14.87 -5.04
C GLU A 14 -5.42 -14.51 -6.33
N VAL A 15 -4.91 -15.51 -7.05
CA VAL A 15 -3.95 -15.30 -8.16
C VAL A 15 -4.58 -14.52 -9.31
N GLY A 16 -5.84 -14.79 -9.64
CA GLY A 16 -6.54 -14.14 -10.74
C GLY A 16 -7.09 -12.75 -10.40
N LEU A 17 -7.64 -12.59 -9.20
CA LEU A 17 -8.37 -11.38 -8.80
C LEU A 17 -7.55 -10.48 -7.89
N VAL A 18 -7.16 -10.99 -6.73
CA VAL A 18 -6.49 -10.20 -5.67
C VAL A 18 -5.14 -9.69 -6.16
N ARG A 19 -4.33 -10.55 -6.79
CA ARG A 19 -3.01 -10.16 -7.29
C ARG A 19 -3.08 -9.11 -8.39
N ARG A 20 -4.06 -9.21 -9.29
CA ARG A 20 -4.26 -8.21 -10.34
C ARG A 20 -4.63 -6.86 -9.73
N ALA A 21 -5.58 -6.85 -8.82
CA ALA A 21 -5.96 -5.64 -8.08
C ALA A 21 -4.78 -5.02 -7.31
N PHE A 22 -3.90 -5.82 -6.70
CA PHE A 22 -2.70 -5.31 -6.04
C PHE A 22 -1.69 -4.70 -7.03
N ARG A 23 -1.52 -5.28 -8.22
CA ARG A 23 -0.66 -4.68 -9.26
C ARG A 23 -1.26 -3.38 -9.80
N ASP A 24 -2.58 -3.32 -9.94
CA ASP A 24 -3.27 -2.10 -10.35
C ASP A 24 -3.10 -1.01 -9.27
N LEU A 25 -3.24 -1.37 -8.00
CA LEU A 25 -2.96 -0.47 -6.87
C LEU A 25 -1.50 0.02 -6.89
N GLU A 26 -0.53 -0.87 -7.09
CA GLU A 26 0.89 -0.47 -7.22
C GLU A 26 1.10 0.54 -8.35
N SER A 27 0.46 0.32 -9.49
CA SER A 27 0.53 1.24 -10.64
C SER A 27 -0.06 2.61 -10.31
N ILE A 28 -1.22 2.64 -9.64
CA ILE A 28 -1.89 3.88 -9.22
C ILE A 28 -1.01 4.65 -8.23
N VAL A 29 -0.56 3.98 -7.16
CA VAL A 29 0.29 4.59 -6.11
C VAL A 29 1.56 5.20 -6.71
N LYS A 30 2.21 4.50 -7.65
CA LYS A 30 3.42 5.03 -8.30
C LYS A 30 3.15 6.22 -9.23
N LYS A 31 2.01 6.22 -9.94
CA LYS A 31 1.65 7.28 -10.88
C LYS A 31 1.12 8.54 -10.21
N GLN A 32 0.41 8.38 -9.09
CA GLN A 32 -0.22 9.49 -8.38
C GLN A 32 0.61 10.00 -7.20
N LYS A 33 1.84 9.52 -7.04
CA LYS A 33 2.72 9.86 -5.92
C LYS A 33 2.88 11.36 -5.67
N ASP A 34 2.87 12.17 -6.73
CA ASP A 34 3.08 13.63 -6.65
C ASP A 34 1.84 14.36 -6.09
N TRP A 35 0.70 13.65 -5.98
CA TRP A 35 -0.55 14.16 -5.43
C TRP A 35 -0.78 13.69 -3.99
N PHE A 36 0.09 12.85 -3.44
CA PHE A 36 -0.07 12.29 -2.10
C PHE A 36 0.63 13.18 -1.07
N GLY A 37 -0.10 13.55 -0.02
CA GLY A 37 0.48 14.05 1.22
C GLY A 37 0.60 12.95 2.27
N ASP A 38 0.94 13.33 3.50
CA ASP A 38 1.15 12.39 4.60
C ASP A 38 -0.08 11.52 4.89
N ASN A 39 -1.28 12.12 4.84
CA ASN A 39 -2.53 11.42 5.12
C ASN A 39 -2.80 10.30 4.12
N GLU A 40 -2.58 10.54 2.82
CA GLU A 40 -2.77 9.53 1.78
C GLU A 40 -1.78 8.37 1.96
N TYR A 41 -0.51 8.69 2.22
CA TYR A 41 0.51 7.66 2.43
C TYR A 41 0.25 6.83 3.70
N GLU A 42 -0.09 7.46 4.83
CA GLU A 42 -0.42 6.75 6.08
C GLU A 42 -1.68 5.89 5.92
N LEU A 43 -2.70 6.38 5.20
CA LEU A 43 -3.88 5.59 4.86
C LEU A 43 -3.51 4.33 4.06
N ILE A 44 -2.69 4.48 3.02
CA ILE A 44 -2.24 3.35 2.20
C ILE A 44 -1.42 2.37 3.04
N LYS A 45 -0.49 2.86 3.86
CA LYS A 45 0.36 2.05 4.76
C LYS A 45 -0.46 1.22 5.73
N ALA A 46 -1.41 1.85 6.43
CA ALA A 46 -2.32 1.16 7.34
C ALA A 46 -3.13 0.07 6.61
N LEU A 47 -3.58 0.36 5.38
CA LEU A 47 -4.28 -0.62 4.57
C LEU A 47 -3.38 -1.81 4.17
N LEU A 48 -2.15 -1.55 3.71
CA LEU A 48 -1.19 -2.58 3.32
C LEU A 48 -0.89 -3.52 4.48
N GLN A 49 -0.71 -2.98 5.69
CA GLN A 49 -0.50 -3.77 6.91
C GLN A 49 -1.67 -4.73 7.18
N ARG A 50 -2.92 -4.23 7.06
CA ARG A 50 -4.12 -5.06 7.26
C ARG A 50 -4.26 -6.16 6.20
N LEU A 51 -3.83 -5.91 4.97
CA LEU A 51 -3.82 -6.90 3.90
C LEU A 51 -2.70 -7.94 4.08
N TYR A 52 -1.52 -7.52 4.55
CA TYR A 52 -0.34 -8.37 4.69
C TYR A 52 -0.53 -9.52 5.70
N VAL A 53 -1.33 -9.27 6.75
CA VAL A 53 -1.61 -10.24 7.82
C VAL A 53 -2.73 -11.24 7.48
N ILE A 54 -3.34 -11.15 6.30
CA ILE A 54 -4.35 -12.14 5.86
C ILE A 54 -3.71 -13.53 5.76
N LYS A 55 -4.27 -14.47 6.52
CA LYS A 55 -3.82 -15.87 6.53
C LYS A 55 -4.12 -16.53 5.19
N GLY A 56 -3.19 -17.37 4.71
CA GLY A 56 -3.34 -18.11 3.46
C GLY A 56 -2.94 -17.34 2.20
N MET A 57 -2.58 -16.05 2.31
CA MET A 57 -2.13 -15.26 1.16
C MET A 57 -0.80 -15.79 0.62
N THR A 58 -0.70 -15.96 -0.71
CA THR A 58 0.53 -16.44 -1.36
C THR A 58 1.68 -15.46 -1.21
N MET A 59 2.91 -15.98 -1.19
CA MET A 59 4.13 -15.17 -1.14
C MET A 59 4.22 -14.19 -2.30
N GLU A 60 3.75 -14.57 -3.49
CA GLU A 60 3.77 -13.71 -4.67
C GLU A 60 2.89 -12.46 -4.50
N SER A 61 1.70 -12.59 -3.90
CA SER A 61 0.85 -11.41 -3.62
C SER A 61 1.38 -10.59 -2.45
N LYS A 62 1.95 -11.25 -1.42
CA LYS A 62 2.66 -10.55 -0.34
C LYS A 62 3.85 -9.75 -0.85
N MET A 63 4.55 -10.26 -1.86
CA MET A 63 5.66 -9.55 -2.50
C MET A 63 5.18 -8.28 -3.21
N VAL A 64 3.99 -8.30 -3.83
CA VAL A 64 3.40 -7.07 -4.40
C VAL A 64 3.08 -6.06 -3.30
N LEU A 65 2.41 -6.48 -2.21
CA LEU A 65 2.12 -5.60 -1.08
C LEU A 65 3.40 -5.00 -0.47
N TRP A 66 4.45 -5.82 -0.32
CA TRP A 66 5.73 -5.37 0.21
C TRP A 66 6.39 -4.31 -0.68
N ARG A 67 6.38 -4.47 -2.01
CA ARG A 67 6.91 -3.45 -2.92
C ARG A 67 6.16 -2.12 -2.80
N ILE A 68 4.82 -2.18 -2.65
CA ILE A 68 4.01 -0.97 -2.44
C ILE A 68 4.39 -0.34 -1.09
N ASN A 69 4.53 -1.15 -0.03
CA ASN A 69 4.89 -0.66 1.29
C ASN A 69 6.25 0.06 1.30
N VAL A 70 7.27 -0.53 0.67
CA VAL A 70 8.59 0.10 0.52
C VAL A 70 8.49 1.42 -0.24
N PHE A 71 7.64 1.51 -1.27
CA PHE A 71 7.43 2.75 -2.01
C PHE A 71 6.75 3.82 -1.13
N VAL A 72 5.71 3.44 -0.39
CA VAL A 72 4.97 4.32 0.52
C VAL A 72 5.84 4.83 1.66
N GLU A 73 6.66 3.96 2.26
CA GLU A 73 7.59 4.34 3.33
C GLU A 73 8.63 5.36 2.85
N ARG A 74 9.11 5.22 1.60
CA ARG A 74 9.99 6.23 0.99
C ARG A 74 9.28 7.55 0.77
N GLY A 75 8.05 7.53 0.25
CA GLY A 75 7.27 8.77 0.06
C GLY A 75 7.01 9.52 1.37
N LEU A 76 6.74 8.82 2.47
CA LEU A 76 6.61 9.42 3.80
C LEU A 76 7.93 10.02 4.29
N ALA A 77 9.06 9.34 4.08
CA ALA A 77 10.37 9.86 4.45
C ALA A 77 10.70 11.13 3.65
N ASP A 78 10.42 11.13 2.35
CA ASP A 78 10.64 12.29 1.47
C ASP A 78 9.81 13.51 1.94
N LEU A 79 8.57 13.31 2.38
CA LEU A 79 7.73 14.40 2.92
C LEU A 79 8.24 14.91 4.29
N ALA A 80 8.68 14.01 5.16
CA ALA A 80 9.25 14.38 6.46
C ALA A 80 10.58 15.15 6.35
N GLU A 81 11.37 14.92 5.29
CA GLU A 81 12.60 15.67 5.03
C GLU A 81 12.34 17.08 4.46
N VAL A 82 11.16 17.33 3.88
CA VAL A 82 10.78 18.64 3.32
C VAL A 82 10.29 19.63 4.39
N GLU A 83 9.89 19.18 5.58
CA GLU A 83 9.58 20.07 6.72
C GLU A 83 10.82 20.37 7.58
N PRO A 84 11.63 21.36 7.19
CA PRO A 84 11.92 22.52 8.05
C PRO A 84 11.99 23.84 7.22
N ASP A 85 11.53 25.02 7.62
CA ASP A 85 11.43 25.68 8.92
C ASP A 85 10.07 26.36 9.08
N GLY A 86 9.52 26.29 10.29
CA GLY A 86 8.59 27.31 10.74
C GLY A 86 9.32 28.63 10.85
N GLU A 87 9.18 29.51 9.85
CA GLU A 87 9.31 30.95 10.08
C GLU A 87 8.11 31.37 10.94
N ILE A 88 8.35 31.43 12.25
CA ILE A 88 7.63 32.36 13.12
C ILE A 88 8.39 33.69 12.98
N ASP A 89 7.80 34.64 12.26
CA ASP A 89 7.96 36.08 12.52
C ASP A 89 6.57 36.74 12.55
#